data_AF-A0A951Q642-F1
#
_entry.id   AF-A0A951Q642-F1
#
_cell.length_a   1.000
_cell.length_b   1.000
_cell.length_c   1.000
_cell.angle_alpha   90.00
_cell.angle_beta   90.00
_cell.angle_gamma   90.00
#
_symmetry.space_group_name_H-M   'P 1'
#
loop_
_entity.id
_entity.type
_entity.pdbx_description
1 polymer ?
#
loop_
_entity_poly.entity_id
_entity_poly.type
_entity_poly.pdbx_seq_one_letter_code
_entity_poly.pdbx_strand_id
1 'polypeptide(L)' 'MNYPIPDSPQDIVALQQRPVDEELVASAIAGVVKIVRAQGQSLEELTAQVLADDPMLDKQQRRWLSKLVAQAWESFS' A
#
# COMPACT_ATOMS: atom_id res chain seq x y z
N MET A 1 -9.04 -14.95 4.16
CA MET A 1 -8.61 -14.06 3.08
C MET A 1 -8.35 -14.93 1.86
N ASN A 2 -8.93 -14.58 0.71
CA ASN A 2 -8.75 -15.24 -0.58
C ASN A 2 -7.44 -14.84 -1.26
N TYR A 3 -6.81 -13.74 -0.81
CA TYR A 3 -5.53 -13.27 -1.31
C TYR A 3 -4.47 -13.31 -0.20
N PRO A 4 -3.31 -13.95 -0.46
CA PRO A 4 -2.19 -13.89 0.47
C PRO A 4 -1.58 -12.48 0.44
N ILE A 5 -1.06 -12.05 1.60
CA ILE A 5 -0.32 -10.79 1.69
C ILE A 5 1.03 -10.99 0.96
N PRO A 6 1.35 -10.16 -0.06
CA PRO A 6 2.62 -10.21 -0.77
C PRO A 6 3.83 -10.05 0.16
N ASP A 7 4.87 -10.85 -0.06
CA ASP A 7 6.14 -10.79 0.68
C ASP A 7 7.24 -10.10 -0.12
N SER A 8 7.03 -9.92 -1.42
CA SER A 8 8.00 -9.31 -2.33
C SER A 8 7.34 -8.33 -3.31
N PRO A 9 8.10 -7.38 -3.87
CA PRO A 9 7.59 -6.48 -4.92
C PRO A 9 7.09 -7.24 -6.16
N GLN A 10 7.66 -8.41 -6.43
CA GLN A 10 7.29 -9.28 -7.55
C GLN A 10 5.88 -9.86 -7.35
N ASP A 11 5.55 -10.23 -6.10
CA ASP A 11 4.21 -10.70 -5.73
C ASP A 11 3.16 -9.59 -5.90
N ILE A 12 3.52 -8.33 -5.62
CA ILE A 12 2.62 -7.17 -5.84
C ILE A 12 2.36 -6.98 -7.34
N VAL A 13 3.39 -7.05 -8.18
CA VAL A 13 3.24 -6.94 -9.64
C VAL A 13 2.36 -8.06 -10.20
N ALA A 14 2.47 -9.27 -9.64
CA ALA A 14 1.63 -10.41 -10.03
C ALA A 14 0.12 -10.17 -9.76
N LEU A 15 -0.23 -9.30 -8.80
CA LEU A 15 -1.63 -8.94 -8.54
C LEU A 15 -2.25 -8.10 -9.66
N GLN A 16 -1.46 -7.37 -10.46
CA GLN A 16 -1.97 -6.55 -11.58
C GLN A 16 -2.59 -7.38 -12.70
N GLN A 17 -2.23 -8.67 -12.78
CA GLN A 17 -2.76 -9.61 -13.77
C GLN A 17 -4.15 -10.16 -13.39
N ARG A 18 -4.67 -9.78 -12.22
CA ARG A 18 -5.95 -10.24 -11.70
C ARG A 18 -7.02 -9.16 -11.83
N PRO A 19 -8.31 -9.53 -11.97
CA PRO A 19 -9.39 -8.57 -11.86
C PRO A 19 -9.33 -7.85 -10.50
N VAL A 20 -9.48 -6.53 -10.53
CA VAL A 20 -9.36 -5.67 -9.35
C VAL A 20 -10.62 -5.80 -8.50
N ASP A 21 -10.46 -6.26 -7.26
CA ASP A 21 -11.48 -6.26 -6.22
C ASP A 21 -10.94 -5.65 -4.92
N GLU A 22 -11.82 -5.37 -3.95
CA GLU A 22 -11.47 -4.72 -2.70
C GLU A 22 -10.46 -5.52 -1.85
N GLU A 23 -10.52 -6.85 -1.92
CA GLU A 23 -9.64 -7.74 -1.15
C GLU A 23 -8.24 -7.82 -1.78
N LEU A 24 -8.16 -7.77 -3.13
CA LEU A 24 -6.91 -7.63 -3.88
C LEU A 24 -6.23 -6.30 -3.55
N VAL A 25 -6.99 -5.20 -3.51
CA VAL A 25 -6.46 -3.87 -3.15
C VAL A 25 -5.94 -3.87 -1.72
N ALA A 26 -6.70 -4.42 -0.77
CA ALA A 26 -6.27 -4.54 0.62
C ALA A 26 -4.98 -5.37 0.75
N SER A 27 -4.87 -6.47 0.01
CA SER A 27 -3.70 -7.35 0.01
C SER A 27 -2.46 -6.69 -0.61
N ALA A 28 -2.63 -5.93 -1.70
CA ALA A 28 -1.53 -5.19 -2.30
C ALA A 28 -0.97 -4.13 -1.34
N ILE A 29 -1.85 -3.37 -0.67
CA ILE A 29 -1.46 -2.34 0.31
C ILE A 29 -0.75 -2.98 1.51
N ALA A 30 -1.27 -4.11 1.99
CA ALA A 30 -0.63 -4.90 3.05
C ALA A 30 0.79 -5.34 2.68
N GLY A 31 0.99 -5.81 1.46
CA GLY A 31 2.29 -6.22 0.94
C GLY A 31 3.29 -5.06 0.88
N VAL A 32 2.86 -3.92 0.33
CA VAL A 32 3.70 -2.71 0.25
C VAL A 32 4.18 -2.29 1.64
N VAL A 33 3.26 -2.20 2.61
CA VAL A 33 3.56 -1.85 4.00
C VAL A 33 4.55 -2.83 4.62
N LYS A 34 4.34 -4.14 4.45
CA LYS A 34 5.22 -5.19 4.99
C LYS A 34 6.64 -5.07 4.41
N ILE A 35 6.76 -4.88 3.10
CA ILE A 35 8.03 -4.83 2.38
C ILE A 35 8.84 -3.58 2.76
N VAL A 36 8.21 -2.39 2.77
CA VAL A 36 8.92 -1.15 3.08
C VAL A 36 9.29 -1.06 4.56
N ARG A 37 8.48 -1.63 5.46
CA ARG A 37 8.84 -1.76 6.89
C ARG A 37 10.04 -2.67 7.09
N ALA A 38 10.11 -3.80 6.37
CA ALA A 38 11.27 -4.69 6.41
C ALA A 38 12.56 -4.04 5.88
N GLN A 39 12.44 -3.02 5.04
CA GLN A 39 13.56 -2.22 4.54
C GLN A 39 13.99 -1.10 5.50
N GLY A 40 13.34 -0.97 6.66
CA GLY A 40 13.63 0.06 7.66
C GLY A 40 13.06 1.44 7.34
N GLN A 41 12.20 1.53 6.34
CA GLN A 41 11.53 2.76 5.95
C GLN A 41 10.48 3.16 6.99
N SER A 42 10.32 4.46 7.25
CA SER A 42 9.29 4.97 8.15
C SER A 42 7.93 5.13 7.45
N LEU A 43 6.86 5.24 8.25
CA LEU A 43 5.53 5.56 7.75
C LEU A 43 5.51 6.91 7.02
N GLU A 44 6.25 7.91 7.52
CA GLU A 44 6.37 9.21 6.88
C GLU A 44 7.04 9.10 5.50
N GLU A 45 8.11 8.32 5.39
CA GLU A 45 8.81 8.09 4.12
C GLU A 45 7.93 7.33 3.11
N LEU A 46 7.18 6.32 3.56
CA LEU A 46 6.20 5.62 2.72
C LEU A 46 5.10 6.56 2.24
N THR A 47 4.54 7.36 3.15
CA THR A 47 3.48 8.32 2.82
C THR A 47 3.98 9.37 1.83
N ALA A 48 5.21 9.85 2.01
CA ALA A 48 5.83 10.79 1.08
C ALA A 48 6.00 10.19 -0.32
N GLN A 49 6.45 8.94 -0.45
CA GLN A 49 6.59 8.25 -1.74
C GLN A 49 5.23 8.03 -2.43
N VAL A 50 4.23 7.53 -1.68
CA VAL A 50 2.87 7.31 -2.21
C VAL A 50 2.22 8.62 -2.68
N LEU A 51 2.52 9.75 -2.04
CA LEU A 51 2.00 11.06 -2.42
C LEU A 51 2.84 11.80 -3.46
N ALA A 52 4.10 11.38 -3.70
CA ALA A 52 5.02 12.02 -4.64
C ALA A 52 4.69 11.69 -6.10
N ASP A 53 4.20 10.47 -6.37
CA ASP A 53 3.94 10.00 -7.74
C ASP A 53 2.64 10.55 -8.36
N ASP A 54 1.86 11.36 -7.64
CA ASP A 54 0.49 11.67 -8.05
C ASP A 54 0.16 13.18 -8.18
N PRO A 55 0.24 13.76 -9.40
CA PRO A 55 -0.37 15.06 -9.71
C PRO A 55 -1.89 14.98 -9.97
N MET A 56 -2.46 13.77 -10.02
CA MET A 56 -3.88 13.50 -10.31
C MET A 56 -4.78 13.56 -9.07
N LEU A 57 -4.23 13.33 -7.87
CA LEU A 57 -5.00 13.37 -6.61
C LEU A 57 -5.21 14.78 -6.08
N ASP A 58 -6.46 15.11 -5.76
CA ASP A 58 -6.81 16.34 -5.05
C ASP A 58 -6.47 16.27 -3.54
N LYS A 59 -6.57 17.40 -2.83
CA LYS A 59 -6.23 17.49 -1.40
C LYS A 59 -7.08 16.59 -0.49
N GLN A 60 -8.31 16.25 -0.89
CA GLN A 60 -9.17 15.35 -0.13
C GLN A 60 -8.74 13.90 -0.34
N GLN A 61 -8.49 13.52 -1.59
CA GLN A 61 -8.01 12.19 -1.95
C GLN A 61 -6.65 11.88 -1.32
N ARG A 62 -5.72 12.86 -1.32
CA ARG A 62 -4.42 12.73 -0.62
C ARG A 62 -4.59 12.47 0.87
N ARG A 63 -5.49 13.22 1.55
CA ARG A 63 -5.76 13.01 2.98
C ARG A 63 -6.38 11.65 3.27
N TRP A 64 -7.25 11.17 2.39
CA TRP A 64 -7.84 9.84 2.52
C TRP A 64 -6.78 8.75 2.33
N LEU A 65 -5.93 8.88 1.32
CA LEU A 65 -4.84 7.95 1.05
C LEU A 65 -3.82 7.90 2.20
N SER A 66 -3.40 9.05 2.74
CA SER A 66 -2.53 9.09 3.92
C SER A 66 -3.12 8.36 5.12
N LYS A 67 -4.43 8.53 5.38
CA LYS A 67 -5.10 7.81 6.47
C LYS A 67 -5.11 6.31 6.25
N LEU A 68 -5.34 5.87 5.01
CA LEU A 68 -5.39 4.46 4.68
C LEU A 68 -4.01 3.80 4.80
N VAL A 69 -2.95 4.47 4.34
CA VAL A 69 -1.56 4.02 4.52
C VAL A 69 -1.22 3.91 6.01
N ALA A 70 -1.56 4.92 6.82
CA ALA A 70 -1.34 4.87 8.26
C ALA A 70 -2.12 3.73 8.94
N GLN A 71 -3.38 3.50 8.55
CA GLN A 71 -4.19 2.43 9.10
C GLN A 71 -3.65 1.04 8.74
N ALA A 72 -3.17 0.85 7.50
CA ALA A 72 -2.51 -0.38 7.09
C ALA A 72 -1.22 -0.60 7.89
N TRP A 73 -0.41 0.47 8.08
CA TRP A 73 0.82 0.41 8.87
C TRP A 73 0.60 -0.10 10.30
N GLU A 74 -0.40 0.43 11.01
CA GLU A 74 -0.76 -0.02 12.36
C GLU A 74 -1.31 -1.46 12.37
N SER A 75 -2.01 -1.88 11.31
CA SER A 75 -2.61 -3.22 11.22
C SER A 75 -1.57 -4.33 11.03
N PHE A 76 -0.39 -3.99 10.51
CA PHE A 76 0.73 -4.91 10.32
C PHE A 76 1.84 -4.71 11.36
N SER A 77 1.54 -4.02 12.47
CA SER A 77 2.45 -3.74 13.60
C SER A 77 2.90 -5.00 14.33
#